data_AF-L0GCJ1-F1
#
_entry.id   AF-L0GCJ1-F1
#
_cell.length_a   1.000
_cell.length_b   1.000
_cell.length_c   1.000
_cell.angle_alpha   90.00
_cell.angle_beta   90.00
_cell.angle_gamma   90.00
#
_symmetry.space_group_name_H-M   'P 1'
#
loop_
_entity.id
_entity.type
_entity.pdbx_description
1 polymer ?
#
loop_
_entity_poly.entity_id
_entity_poly.type
_entity_poly.pdbx_seq_one_letter_code
_entity_poly.pdbx_strand_id
1 'polypeptide(L)'
;MERILKPVFLAILIVLSFSSQCMGFGESCQAGKHIVPVGQQQIDSSTCTLYKCSNYNRKYALETTSCATLKMKSGCRMVPGAATAPFPNCCPMMMCKG
;
A
#
# COMPACT_ATOMS: atom_id res chain seq x y z
N MET A 1 -10.99 -43.83 -28.62
CA MET A 1 -10.28 -43.16 -27.49
C MET A 1 -10.82 -41.75 -27.18
N GLU A 2 -12.01 -41.33 -27.63
CA GLU A 2 -12.49 -39.94 -27.44
C GLU A 2 -13.31 -39.66 -26.17
N ARG A 3 -13.81 -40.70 -25.47
CA ARG A 3 -14.77 -40.49 -24.37
C ARG A 3 -14.16 -39.99 -23.05
N ILE A 4 -12.86 -40.21 -22.82
CA ILE A 4 -12.18 -39.82 -21.57
C ILE A 4 -11.64 -38.37 -21.64
N LEU A 5 -11.39 -37.84 -22.83
CA LEU A 5 -10.82 -36.49 -23.00
C LEU A 5 -11.79 -35.38 -22.60
N LYS A 6 -13.09 -35.57 -22.86
CA LYS A 6 -14.14 -34.56 -22.59
C LYS A 6 -14.31 -34.20 -21.11
N PRO A 7 -14.45 -35.14 -20.16
CA PRO A 7 -14.63 -34.79 -18.75
C PRO A 7 -13.39 -34.13 -18.12
N VAL A 8 -12.19 -34.56 -18.53
CA VAL A 8 -10.95 -33.95 -18.03
C VAL A 8 -10.82 -32.50 -18.48
N PHE A 9 -11.13 -32.22 -19.74
CA PHE A 9 -11.10 -30.86 -20.27
C PHE A 9 -12.14 -29.95 -19.57
N LEU A 10 -13.34 -30.49 -19.32
CA LEU A 10 -14.40 -29.76 -18.60
C LEU A 10 -13.98 -29.45 -17.15
N ALA A 11 -13.36 -30.41 -16.45
CA ALA A 11 -12.86 -30.20 -15.09
C ALA A 11 -11.75 -29.12 -15.04
N ILE A 12 -10.83 -29.12 -16.01
CA ILE A 12 -9.77 -28.09 -16.10
C ILE A 12 -10.39 -26.70 -16.33
N LEU A 13 -11.37 -26.57 -17.23
CA LEU A 13 -12.05 -25.30 -17.48
C LEU A 13 -12.79 -24.79 -16.24
N ILE A 14 -13.43 -25.68 -15.48
CA ILE A 14 -14.08 -25.34 -14.22
C ILE A 14 -13.06 -24.81 -13.20
N VAL A 15 -11.93 -25.51 -13.01
CA VAL A 15 -10.86 -25.08 -12.10
C VAL A 15 -10.26 -23.73 -12.52
N LEU A 16 -10.05 -23.49 -13.82
CA LEU A 16 -9.57 -22.20 -14.36
C LEU A 16 -10.59 -21.07 -14.19
N SER A 17 -11.88 -21.39 -14.25
CA SER A 17 -12.96 -20.42 -14.05
C SER A 17 -13.08 -19.99 -12.59
N PHE A 18 -12.85 -20.90 -11.64
CA PHE A 18 -12.85 -20.59 -10.21
C PHE A 18 -11.64 -19.77 -9.79
N SER A 19 -10.45 -20.04 -10.34
CA SER A 19 -9.25 -19.23 -10.01
C SER A 19 -9.37 -17.78 -10.49
N SER A 20 -10.12 -17.51 -11.55
CA SER A 20 -10.31 -16.15 -12.08
C SER A 20 -11.22 -15.26 -11.23
N GLN A 21 -12.10 -15.84 -10.41
CA GLN A 21 -13.07 -15.08 -9.60
C GLN A 21 -12.50 -14.61 -8.25
N CYS A 22 -11.33 -15.09 -7.83
CA CYS A 22 -10.73 -14.71 -6.55
C CYS A 22 -10.03 -13.34 -6.58
N MET A 23 -9.82 -12.73 -7.75
CA MET A 23 -9.36 -11.33 -7.83
C MET A 23 -10.55 -10.39 -7.69
N GLY A 24 -11.22 -10.45 -6.54
CA GLY A 24 -12.21 -9.46 -6.18
C GLY A 24 -11.53 -8.10 -6.13
N PHE A 25 -11.78 -7.26 -7.15
CA PHE A 25 -11.55 -5.83 -7.08
C PHE A 25 -12.45 -5.27 -5.98
N GLY A 26 -11.98 -5.35 -4.73
CA GLY A 26 -12.56 -4.60 -3.64
C GLY A 26 -12.46 -3.11 -3.91
N GLU A 27 -13.22 -2.32 -3.16
CA GLU A 27 -13.11 -0.87 -3.24
C GLU A 27 -11.70 -0.41 -2.87
N SER A 28 -11.27 0.70 -3.46
CA SER A 28 -9.91 1.21 -3.32
C SER A 28 -9.88 2.73 -3.37
N CYS A 29 -8.89 3.33 -2.72
CA CYS A 29 -8.57 4.74 -2.82
C CYS A 29 -7.45 4.95 -3.84
N GLN A 30 -7.55 6.02 -4.63
CA GLN A 30 -6.47 6.42 -5.54
C GLN A 30 -5.60 7.51 -4.91
N ALA A 31 -4.29 7.24 -4.79
CA ALA A 31 -3.27 8.17 -4.31
C ALA A 31 -2.26 8.43 -5.42
N GLY A 32 -2.61 9.31 -6.37
CA GLY A 32 -1.81 9.56 -7.57
C GLY A 32 -1.68 8.31 -8.43
N LYS A 33 -0.48 7.71 -8.47
CA LYS A 33 -0.19 6.46 -9.20
C LYS A 33 -0.50 5.19 -8.38
N HIS A 34 -0.78 5.33 -7.09
CA HIS A 34 -1.01 4.19 -6.21
C HIS A 34 -2.51 3.91 -6.08
N ILE A 35 -2.87 2.62 -6.11
CA ILE A 35 -4.21 2.13 -5.82
C ILE A 35 -4.12 1.38 -4.49
N VAL A 36 -4.77 1.91 -3.46
CA VAL A 36 -4.73 1.38 -2.10
C VAL A 36 -6.07 0.72 -1.80
N PRO A 37 -6.16 -0.62 -1.71
CA PRO A 37 -7.41 -1.29 -1.35
C PRO A 37 -7.91 -0.85 0.03
N VAL A 38 -9.23 -0.82 0.20
CA VAL A 38 -9.85 -0.47 1.49
C VAL A 38 -9.38 -1.43 2.59
N GLY A 39 -9.00 -0.88 3.73
CA GLY A 39 -8.42 -1.61 4.86
C GLY A 39 -6.91 -1.85 4.75
N GLN A 40 -6.30 -1.52 3.61
CA GLN A 40 -4.86 -1.64 3.41
C GLN A 40 -4.14 -0.30 3.50
N GLN A 41 -2.82 -0.40 3.58
CA GLN A 41 -1.91 0.73 3.54
C GLN A 41 -0.77 0.46 2.56
N GLN A 42 -0.26 1.52 1.94
CA GLN A 42 0.85 1.46 1.01
C GLN A 42 1.82 2.60 1.31
N ILE A 43 3.11 2.30 1.24
CA ILE A 43 4.17 3.29 1.44
C ILE A 43 4.73 3.68 0.07
N ASP A 44 4.81 4.98 -0.18
CA ASP A 44 5.64 5.52 -1.25
C ASP A 44 7.01 5.88 -0.69
N SER A 45 8.01 5.04 -1.00
CA SER A 45 9.39 5.21 -0.56
C SER A 45 10.08 6.41 -1.22
N SER A 46 9.60 6.87 -2.38
CA SER A 46 10.19 8.02 -3.07
C SER A 46 9.89 9.34 -2.36
N THR A 47 8.71 9.43 -1.72
CA THR A 47 8.28 10.61 -0.97
C THR A 47 8.24 10.40 0.55
N CYS A 48 8.54 9.19 1.03
CA CYS A 48 8.35 8.77 2.42
C CYS A 48 6.94 9.11 2.94
N THR A 49 5.93 8.72 2.17
CA THR A 49 4.52 8.96 2.47
C THR A 49 3.80 7.65 2.72
N LEU A 50 3.00 7.59 3.79
CA LEU A 50 2.10 6.49 4.09
C LEU A 50 0.69 6.84 3.61
N TYR A 51 0.17 6.03 2.70
CA TYR A 51 -1.23 6.06 2.27
C TYR A 51 -2.01 4.96 2.96
N LYS A 52 -3.18 5.27 3.48
CA LYS A 52 -4.10 4.29 4.08
C LYS A 52 -5.50 4.57 3.58
N CYS A 53 -6.16 3.54 3.05
CA CYS A 53 -7.54 3.65 2.60
C CYS A 53 -8.46 3.07 3.67
N SER A 54 -9.21 3.92 4.38
CA SER A 54 -10.12 3.51 5.46
C SER A 54 -11.58 3.62 5.02
N ASN A 55 -12.43 2.75 5.55
CA ASN A 55 -13.89 2.89 5.43
C ASN A 55 -14.40 3.56 6.71
N TYR A 56 -14.90 4.78 6.59
CA TYR A 56 -15.57 5.49 7.65
C TYR A 56 -17.03 5.76 7.27
N ASN A 57 -17.97 5.15 8.01
CA ASN A 57 -19.41 5.36 7.82
C ASN A 57 -19.88 5.14 6.36
N ARG A 58 -19.42 4.06 5.72
CA ARG A 58 -19.68 3.73 4.29
C ARG A 58 -19.11 4.75 3.29
N LYS A 59 -18.14 5.57 3.72
CA LYS A 59 -17.33 6.42 2.84
C LYS A 59 -15.88 5.96 2.88
N TYR A 60 -15.23 5.93 1.72
CA TYR A 60 -13.81 5.64 1.63
C TYR A 60 -13.01 6.93 1.80
N ALA A 61 -12.10 6.93 2.76
CA ALA A 61 -11.21 8.03 3.05
C ALA A 61 -9.77 7.61 2.78
N LEU A 62 -9.07 8.40 1.98
CA LEU A 62 -7.63 8.29 1.83
C LEU A 62 -6.97 9.13 2.93
N GLU A 63 -6.34 8.46 3.89
CA GLU A 63 -5.46 9.06 4.87
C GLU A 63 -4.04 9.11 4.29
N THR A 64 -3.46 10.30 4.24
CA THR A 64 -2.10 10.54 3.76
C THR A 64 -1.26 11.10 4.90
N THR A 65 -0.21 10.38 5.27
CA THR A 65 0.71 10.78 6.33
C THR A 65 2.12 10.96 5.75
N SER A 66 2.62 12.19 5.76
CA SER A 66 3.98 12.54 5.35
C SER A 66 4.86 12.85 6.56
N CYS A 67 6.17 12.98 6.33
CA CYS A 67 7.10 13.43 7.37
C CYS A 67 6.72 14.82 7.91
N ALA A 68 6.93 15.02 9.20
CA ALA A 68 6.69 16.31 9.85
C ALA A 68 7.68 17.37 9.34
N THR A 69 7.20 18.61 9.21
CA THR A 69 8.09 19.75 8.92
C THR A 69 8.95 20.06 10.14
N LEU A 70 10.27 19.97 9.98
CA LEU A 70 11.23 20.24 11.04
C LEU A 70 11.70 21.71 10.99
N LYS A 71 11.43 22.47 12.06
CA LYS A 71 11.99 23.83 12.22
C LYS A 71 13.32 23.78 12.96
N MET A 72 14.43 24.03 12.26
CA MET A 72 15.77 23.97 12.83
C MET A 72 15.91 24.91 14.03
N LYS A 73 16.33 24.35 15.18
CA LYS A 73 16.67 25.10 16.38
C LYS A 73 18.18 25.21 16.52
N SER A 74 18.65 26.26 17.21
CA SER A 74 20.08 26.42 17.51
C SER A 74 20.60 25.23 18.31
N GLY A 75 21.83 24.80 18.04
CA GLY A 75 22.44 23.63 18.69
C GLY A 75 21.93 22.27 18.19
N CYS A 76 21.01 22.26 17.22
CA CYS A 76 20.49 21.04 16.61
C CYS A 76 21.05 20.81 15.21
N ARG A 77 21.05 19.54 14.79
CA ARG A 77 21.37 19.12 13.43
C ARG A 77 20.24 18.24 12.89
N MET A 78 20.02 18.31 11.58
CA MET A 78 19.15 17.36 10.90
C MET A 78 19.93 16.08 10.61
N VAL A 79 19.30 14.95 10.89
CA VAL A 79 19.80 13.63 10.53
C VAL A 79 18.84 13.03 9.52
N PRO A 80 19.30 12.69 8.30
CA PRO A 80 18.45 12.07 7.30
C PRO A 80 17.98 10.70 7.78
N GLY A 81 16.73 10.36 7.46
CA GLY A 81 16.22 8.99 7.59
C GLY A 81 16.80 8.07 6.50
N ALA A 82 16.63 6.77 6.66
CA ALA A 82 17.05 5.81 5.64
C ALA A 82 16.01 5.75 4.52
N ALA A 83 16.40 6.12 3.29
CA ALA A 83 15.48 6.27 2.15
C ALA A 83 14.66 5.01 1.82
N THR A 84 15.20 3.82 2.07
CA THR A 84 14.52 2.54 1.82
C THR A 84 13.80 1.99 3.05
N ALA A 85 13.89 2.65 4.21
CA ALA A 85 13.22 2.20 5.41
C ALA A 85 11.71 2.48 5.34
N PRO A 86 10.87 1.68 6.02
CA PRO A 86 9.44 1.93 6.06
C PRO A 86 9.14 3.25 6.79
N PHE A 87 8.02 3.89 6.47
CA PHE A 87 7.51 5.00 7.25
C PHE A 87 7.29 4.57 8.72
N PRO A 88 7.68 5.38 9.73
CA PRO A 88 8.25 6.72 9.65
C PRO A 88 9.80 6.76 9.62
N ASN A 89 10.49 5.62 9.53
CA ASN A 89 11.97 5.55 9.62
C ASN A 89 12.69 6.18 8.41
N CYS A 90 12.00 6.35 7.28
CA CYS A 90 12.51 7.14 6.16
C CYS A 90 12.46 8.65 6.41
N CYS A 91 11.77 9.13 7.45
CA CYS A 91 11.68 10.56 7.75
C CYS A 91 12.97 11.10 8.38
N PRO A 92 13.36 12.34 8.05
CA PRO A 92 14.45 13.01 8.73
C PRO A 92 14.08 13.28 10.20
N MET A 93 15.09 13.32 11.05
CA MET A 93 14.95 13.64 12.47
C MET A 93 15.84 14.82 12.85
N MET A 94 15.51 15.48 13.95
CA MET A 94 16.34 16.54 14.52
C MET A 94 17.02 16.04 15.79
N MET A 95 18.35 16.11 15.83
CA MET A 95 19.12 15.80 17.02
C MET A 95 19.70 17.09 17.59
N CYS A 96 19.35 17.42 18.82
CA CYS A 96 19.89 18.58 19.53
C CYS A 96 20.98 18.17 20.50
N LYS A 97 22.04 18.98 20.61
CA LYS A 97 22.97 18.86 21.74
C LYS A 97 22.20 19.30 22.99
N GLY A 98 22.10 18.40 23.97
CA GLY A 98 21.54 18.69 25.29
C GLY A 98 22.42 19.63 26.09
#